data_AF-A0A519SUN8-F1
#
_entry.id   AF-A0A519SUN8-F1
#
_cell.length_a   1.000
_cell.length_b   1.000
_cell.length_c   1.000
_cell.angle_alpha   90.00
_cell.angle_beta   90.00
_cell.angle_gamma   90.00
#
_symmetry.space_group_name_H-M   'P 1'
#
loop_
_entity.id
_entity.type
_entity.pdbx_description
1 polymer ?
#
loop_
_entity_poly.entity_id
_entity_poly.type
_entity_poly.pdbx_seq_one_letter_code
_entity_poly.pdbx_strand_id
1 'polypeptide(L)'
;MISATEESAFFDGCWDEYYNYCERKKGKATAVKVISTKKLLDAFAKLNYPITFQSIDTNGYDFYSYLIKAYPNPRTGKNGVSASTAARTMGTLSTMLTYSYRQGWHKNSCHKQWCEFMEAPATNIAYLSERQLYELWQYPLPTNSSLDITRDIMLWYSSTGMSVEHVNSWHPSNYHADEEIIEYIIGDKTCYVPLNPISRSILTKYKHVLPQRHIVQLNREIKQILLDMGYAKKFAQSITCSSGKESFIMWMVSKDVTISDMSLMVSNSIQSLVKYYPPSKTKLKEAISRIKFYSLHQLPPSKVVTVKALRKPVNKIMNYAGSKAAYMKEINQIINNSQANIYCESFLGSGVVFFNLQKEFDTYILNDNNPHIVSVFESVKAKSYKQVKHLHDDAKFRFGDFETDKTAYMRLRRFYNESYFKNDLHTEESGIYLLFLINSCINSFVRFTKNGFCASFGERDFTGRTLSAKQYNACRMRLHNQTILCKDYKEVLKEYDGKDVLHFIDAPYHHRDFHYMSTFDKNEFAEFIKNIKKLKGDVVCTDTAHGKLAWQNIRLRNIKNSSPSVSDRQSNNLSEVIYFKIK
;
A
#
# COMPACT_ATOMS: atom_id res chain seq x y z
N MET A 1 -45.06 9.06 10.88
CA MET A 1 -43.89 9.96 10.83
C MET A 1 -43.70 10.49 12.22
N ILE A 2 -42.51 10.35 12.78
CA ILE A 2 -42.15 10.93 14.08
C ILE A 2 -42.09 12.46 13.89
N SER A 3 -42.59 13.23 14.85
CA SER A 3 -42.56 14.69 14.77
C SER A 3 -41.12 15.22 14.95
N ALA A 4 -40.81 16.39 14.37
CA ALA A 4 -39.47 17.00 14.50
C ALA A 4 -39.06 17.23 15.97
N THR A 5 -40.04 17.42 16.86
CA THR A 5 -39.84 17.56 18.31
C THR A 5 -39.38 16.24 18.95
N GLU A 6 -39.95 15.11 18.54
CA GLU A 6 -39.56 13.79 19.03
C GLU A 6 -38.18 13.36 18.51
N GLU A 7 -37.83 13.70 17.26
CA GLU A 7 -36.49 13.46 16.72
C GLU A 7 -35.42 14.31 17.43
N SER A 8 -35.75 15.55 17.81
CA SER A 8 -34.86 16.40 18.60
C SER A 8 -34.65 15.85 20.01
N ALA A 9 -35.72 15.37 20.67
CA ALA A 9 -35.62 14.74 21.98
C ALA A 9 -34.77 13.46 21.95
N PHE A 10 -34.89 12.67 20.87
CA PHE A 10 -34.05 11.49 20.66
C PHE A 10 -32.56 11.86 20.50
N PHE A 11 -32.26 12.92 19.74
CA PHE A 11 -30.89 13.43 19.60
C PHE A 11 -30.29 13.85 20.95
N ASP A 12 -31.07 14.55 21.78
CA ASP A 12 -30.65 14.96 23.12
C ASP A 12 -30.38 13.76 24.03
N GLY A 13 -31.24 12.74 24.01
CA GLY A 13 -31.00 11.48 24.76
C GLY A 13 -29.71 10.77 24.34
N CYS A 14 -29.42 10.74 23.03
CA CYS A 14 -28.16 10.20 22.51
C CYS A 14 -26.94 11.02 22.98
N TRP A 15 -27.09 12.34 23.10
CA TRP A 15 -26.06 13.23 23.59
C TRP A 15 -25.72 12.96 25.05
N ASP A 16 -26.74 12.78 25.89
CA ASP A 16 -26.59 12.47 27.31
C ASP A 16 -25.93 11.10 27.51
N GLU A 17 -26.28 10.11 26.70
CA GLU A 17 -25.57 8.82 26.74
C GLU A 17 -24.09 8.97 26.37
N TYR A 18 -23.77 9.75 25.33
CA TYR A 18 -22.39 10.01 24.93
C TYR A 18 -21.59 10.75 26.02
N TYR A 19 -22.22 11.71 26.70
CA TYR A 19 -21.64 12.39 27.86
C TYR A 19 -21.32 11.38 28.98
N ASN A 20 -22.27 10.53 29.35
CA ASN A 20 -22.10 9.49 30.36
C ASN A 20 -21.00 8.49 29.99
N TYR A 21 -20.91 8.12 28.70
CA TYR A 21 -19.82 7.31 28.18
C TYR A 21 -18.46 8.01 28.36
N CYS A 22 -18.38 9.32 28.08
CA CYS A 22 -17.15 10.09 28.26
C CYS A 22 -16.73 10.19 29.72
N GLU A 23 -17.66 10.38 30.66
CA GLU A 23 -17.36 10.36 32.10
C GLU A 23 -16.78 9.03 32.55
N ARG A 24 -17.41 7.92 32.13
CA ARG A 24 -16.98 6.57 32.52
C ARG A 24 -15.67 6.12 31.87
N LYS A 25 -15.42 6.49 30.61
CA LYS A 25 -14.36 5.87 29.78
C LYS A 25 -13.27 6.82 29.29
N LYS A 26 -13.52 8.13 29.21
CA LYS A 26 -12.58 9.12 28.65
C LYS A 26 -12.11 10.20 29.63
N GLY A 27 -12.62 10.17 30.86
CA GLY A 27 -12.24 11.07 31.94
C GLY A 27 -12.93 12.44 31.91
N LYS A 28 -12.86 13.11 33.07
CA LYS A 28 -13.59 14.36 33.38
C LYS A 28 -13.29 15.50 32.40
N ALA A 29 -12.03 15.66 31.98
CA ALA A 29 -11.63 16.72 31.05
C ALA A 29 -12.31 16.57 29.66
N THR A 30 -12.56 15.34 29.22
CA THR A 30 -13.28 15.06 27.97
C THR A 30 -14.77 15.35 28.12
N ALA A 31 -15.38 14.92 29.22
CA ALA A 31 -16.79 15.17 29.51
C ALA A 31 -17.13 16.67 29.60
N VAL A 32 -16.26 17.49 30.20
CA VAL A 32 -16.43 18.95 30.25
C VAL A 32 -16.49 19.58 28.85
N LYS A 33 -15.72 19.06 27.88
CA LYS A 33 -15.76 19.53 26.49
C LYS A 33 -17.10 19.19 25.84
N VAL A 34 -17.64 18.00 26.10
CA VAL A 34 -18.94 17.57 25.59
C VAL A 34 -20.06 18.49 26.09
N ILE A 35 -20.09 18.80 27.39
CA ILE A 35 -21.05 19.77 27.95
C ILE A 35 -20.90 21.14 27.29
N SER A 36 -19.67 21.62 27.17
CA SER A 36 -19.39 22.95 26.59
C SER A 36 -19.87 23.04 25.14
N THR A 37 -19.66 21.98 24.35
CA THR A 37 -20.15 21.88 22.97
C THR A 37 -21.68 21.84 22.93
N LYS A 38 -22.36 21.10 23.82
CA LYS A 38 -23.83 21.04 23.88
C LYS A 38 -24.44 22.41 24.12
N LYS A 39 -23.88 23.18 25.07
CA LYS A 39 -24.35 24.55 25.36
C LYS A 39 -24.30 25.47 24.12
N LEU A 40 -23.25 25.33 23.30
CA LEU A 40 -23.12 26.09 22.06
C LEU A 40 -24.12 25.63 21.00
N LEU A 41 -24.34 24.32 20.89
CA LEU A 41 -25.32 23.74 19.98
C LEU A 41 -26.75 24.14 20.36
N ASP A 42 -27.07 24.18 21.66
CA ASP A 42 -28.38 24.61 22.17
C ASP A 42 -28.62 26.10 21.95
N ALA A 43 -27.57 26.92 22.07
CA ALA A 43 -27.65 28.34 21.73
C ALA A 43 -27.96 28.55 20.24
N PHE A 44 -27.43 27.69 19.37
CA PHE A 44 -27.73 27.68 17.95
C PHE A 44 -29.15 27.16 17.66
N ALA A 45 -29.60 26.10 18.34
CA ALA A 45 -30.93 25.52 18.19
C ALA A 45 -32.07 26.54 18.47
N LYS A 46 -31.84 27.47 19.41
CA LYS A 46 -32.77 28.56 19.74
C LYS A 46 -33.03 29.55 18.59
N LEU A 47 -32.23 29.52 17.52
CA LEU A 47 -32.44 30.33 16.31
C LEU A 47 -33.42 29.66 15.31
N ASN A 48 -34.33 28.81 15.80
CA ASN A 48 -35.29 28.02 15.01
C ASN A 48 -34.66 26.95 14.10
N TYR A 49 -33.53 26.37 14.52
CA TYR A 49 -32.93 25.21 13.88
C TYR A 49 -33.21 23.95 14.72
N PRO A 50 -34.21 23.11 14.38
CA PRO A 50 -34.39 21.84 15.07
C PRO A 50 -33.14 20.99 14.85
N ILE A 51 -32.51 20.52 15.94
CA ILE A 51 -31.29 19.71 15.86
C ILE A 51 -31.68 18.23 15.94
N THR A 52 -31.53 17.54 14.81
CA THR A 52 -31.74 16.10 14.69
C THR A 52 -30.56 15.49 13.94
N PHE A 53 -30.45 14.15 13.95
CA PHE A 53 -29.44 13.48 13.12
C PHE A 53 -29.60 13.75 11.63
N GLN A 54 -30.80 14.15 11.17
CA GLN A 54 -31.05 14.48 9.76
C GLN A 54 -30.77 15.95 9.46
N SER A 55 -31.10 16.89 10.36
CA SER A 55 -30.89 18.32 10.13
C SER A 55 -29.43 18.73 10.31
N ILE A 56 -28.64 17.97 11.07
CA ILE A 56 -27.22 18.24 11.26
C ILE A 56 -26.40 17.98 9.98
N ASP A 57 -26.96 17.23 9.02
CA ASP A 57 -26.44 17.10 7.65
C ASP A 57 -26.29 18.45 6.96
N THR A 58 -27.38 19.22 6.98
CA THR A 58 -27.48 20.50 6.29
C THR A 58 -26.94 21.65 7.12
N ASN A 59 -27.06 21.57 8.45
CA ASN A 59 -26.81 22.70 9.34
C ASN A 59 -25.36 22.76 9.88
N GLY A 60 -24.50 21.78 9.54
CA GLY A 60 -23.11 21.74 10.04
C GLY A 60 -22.29 22.97 9.65
N TYR A 61 -22.43 23.46 8.42
CA TYR A 61 -21.80 24.70 7.95
C TYR A 61 -22.39 25.94 8.63
N ASP A 62 -23.71 25.98 8.81
CA ASP A 62 -24.41 27.09 9.45
C ASP A 62 -24.03 27.21 10.92
N PHE A 63 -23.90 26.07 11.61
CA PHE A 63 -23.42 26.04 12.99
C PHE A 63 -21.98 26.54 13.09
N TYR A 64 -21.09 26.10 12.20
CA TYR A 64 -19.71 26.60 12.15
C TYR A 64 -19.66 28.12 11.87
N SER A 65 -20.45 28.59 10.91
CA SER A 65 -20.57 30.00 10.57
C SER A 65 -21.11 30.82 11.73
N TYR A 66 -22.12 30.31 12.45
CA TYR A 66 -22.66 30.90 13.66
C TYR A 66 -21.57 31.05 14.73
N LEU A 67 -20.80 29.99 14.99
CA LEU A 67 -19.73 30.01 15.99
C LEU A 67 -18.69 31.10 15.70
N ILE A 68 -18.30 31.30 14.43
CA ILE A 68 -17.26 32.28 14.07
C ILE A 68 -17.81 33.70 13.98
N LYS A 69 -19.05 33.90 13.51
CA LYS A 69 -19.54 35.22 13.12
C LYS A 69 -20.60 35.81 14.05
N ALA A 70 -21.45 34.97 14.65
CA ALA A 70 -22.71 35.40 15.27
C ALA A 70 -22.88 35.00 16.74
N TYR A 71 -22.10 34.04 17.26
CA TYR A 71 -22.19 33.63 18.66
C TYR A 71 -21.82 34.79 19.60
N PRO A 72 -22.72 35.24 20.49
CA PRO A 72 -22.41 36.33 21.42
C PRO A 72 -21.49 35.82 22.53
N ASN A 73 -20.19 36.16 22.47
CA ASN A 73 -19.19 35.58 23.36
C ASN A 73 -19.09 36.34 24.70
N PRO A 74 -19.58 35.77 25.82
CA PRO A 74 -19.67 36.48 27.09
C PRO A 74 -18.30 36.77 27.71
N ARG A 75 -17.24 36.07 27.30
CA ARG A 75 -15.88 36.30 27.83
C ARG A 75 -15.19 37.50 27.22
N THR A 76 -15.52 37.84 25.98
CA THR A 76 -14.81 38.88 25.23
C THR A 76 -15.69 40.10 24.94
N GLY A 77 -17.01 39.97 25.11
CA GLY A 77 -17.99 41.00 24.73
C GLY A 77 -18.14 41.19 23.22
N LYS A 78 -17.50 40.35 22.39
CA LYS A 78 -17.56 40.40 20.92
C LYS A 78 -18.36 39.23 20.36
N ASN A 79 -18.84 39.37 19.13
CA ASN A 79 -19.43 38.24 18.40
C ASN A 79 -18.33 37.32 17.87
N GLY A 80 -18.61 36.02 17.90
CA GLY A 80 -17.73 34.97 17.43
C GLY A 80 -16.79 34.37 18.48
N VAL A 81 -16.40 33.13 18.24
CA VAL A 81 -15.23 32.49 18.86
C VAL A 81 -14.09 32.39 17.86
N SER A 82 -12.86 32.19 18.35
CA SER A 82 -11.72 31.96 17.45
C SER A 82 -11.96 30.74 16.55
N ALA A 83 -11.43 30.76 15.32
CA ALA A 83 -11.51 29.61 14.40
C ALA A 83 -11.01 28.31 15.05
N SER A 84 -9.98 28.39 15.90
CA SER A 84 -9.47 27.24 16.67
C SER A 84 -10.47 26.69 17.68
N THR A 85 -11.28 27.56 18.28
CA THR A 85 -12.34 27.16 19.23
C THR A 85 -13.50 26.55 18.46
N ALA A 86 -13.94 27.18 17.38
CA ALA A 86 -14.99 26.67 16.51
C ALA A 86 -14.65 25.27 15.96
N ALA A 87 -13.43 25.07 15.45
CA ALA A 87 -12.96 23.77 14.96
C ALA A 87 -12.94 22.69 16.06
N ARG A 88 -12.56 23.05 17.29
CA ARG A 88 -12.60 22.11 18.44
C ARG A 88 -14.03 21.73 18.83
N THR A 89 -14.95 22.69 18.80
CA THR A 89 -16.39 22.46 19.03
C THR A 89 -16.95 21.50 17.96
N MET A 90 -16.69 21.77 16.69
CA MET A 90 -17.08 20.91 15.57
C MET A 90 -16.45 19.51 15.65
N GLY A 91 -15.18 19.40 16.05
CA GLY A 91 -14.52 18.11 16.25
C GLY A 91 -15.15 17.27 17.38
N THR A 92 -15.58 17.93 18.46
CA THR A 92 -16.31 17.25 19.56
C THR A 92 -17.67 16.73 19.08
N LEU A 93 -18.41 17.56 18.34
CA LEU A 93 -19.68 17.20 17.72
C LEU A 93 -19.50 16.03 16.73
N SER A 94 -18.51 16.10 15.83
CA SER A 94 -18.17 15.03 14.88
C SER A 94 -17.82 13.71 15.58
N THR A 95 -17.16 13.78 16.75
CA THR A 95 -16.85 12.58 17.55
C THR A 95 -18.11 11.98 18.17
N MET A 96 -19.05 12.82 18.64
CA MET A 96 -20.36 12.37 19.13
C MET A 96 -21.15 11.70 18.00
N LEU A 97 -21.26 12.33 16.83
CA LEU A 97 -21.95 11.76 15.66
C LEU A 97 -21.31 10.44 15.20
N THR A 98 -19.99 10.34 15.24
CA THR A 98 -19.29 9.08 14.92
C THR A 98 -19.58 7.97 15.94
N TYR A 99 -19.70 8.31 17.22
CA TYR A 99 -20.10 7.37 18.26
C TYR A 99 -21.54 6.89 18.04
N SER A 100 -22.47 7.82 17.84
CA SER A 100 -23.89 7.55 17.58
C SER A 100 -24.10 6.68 16.33
N TYR A 101 -23.32 6.91 15.26
CA TYR A 101 -23.30 6.05 14.07
C TYR A 101 -22.88 4.60 14.39
N ARG A 102 -21.86 4.41 15.24
CA ARG A 102 -21.39 3.07 15.64
C ARG A 102 -22.38 2.32 16.52
N GLN A 103 -23.17 3.05 17.31
CA GLN A 103 -24.28 2.46 18.09
C GLN A 103 -25.51 2.13 17.23
N GLY A 104 -25.53 2.55 15.96
CA GLY A 104 -26.64 2.31 15.04
C GLY A 104 -27.81 3.27 15.19
N TRP A 105 -27.66 4.40 15.91
CA TRP A 105 -28.75 5.37 16.13
C TRP A 105 -29.08 6.23 14.91
N HIS A 106 -28.14 6.34 13.96
CA HIS A 106 -28.36 6.98 12.67
C HIS A 106 -27.40 6.41 11.62
N LYS A 107 -27.71 6.67 10.34
CA LYS A 107 -26.85 6.30 9.19
C LYS A 107 -26.11 7.49 8.55
N ASN A 108 -26.36 8.69 9.05
CA ASN A 108 -25.69 9.92 8.59
C ASN A 108 -24.16 9.81 8.78
N SER A 109 -23.41 10.21 7.74
CA SER A 109 -21.95 10.35 7.78
C SER A 109 -21.38 11.65 7.18
N CYS A 110 -22.21 12.69 6.98
CA CYS A 110 -21.79 13.98 6.40
C CYS A 110 -20.66 14.65 7.19
N HIS A 111 -20.61 14.41 8.51
CA HIS A 111 -19.65 15.03 9.43
C HIS A 111 -18.21 14.61 9.14
N LYS A 112 -18.01 13.58 8.30
CA LYS A 112 -16.72 13.16 7.76
C LYS A 112 -16.15 14.16 6.74
N GLN A 113 -16.99 14.97 6.10
CA GLN A 113 -16.59 15.97 5.09
C GLN A 113 -16.48 17.38 5.67
N TRP A 114 -16.79 17.60 6.95
CA TRP A 114 -16.74 18.93 7.56
C TRP A 114 -15.35 19.59 7.53
N CYS A 115 -14.28 18.80 7.37
CA CYS A 115 -12.93 19.34 7.17
C CYS A 115 -12.79 20.20 5.90
N GLU A 116 -13.71 20.09 4.93
CA GLU A 116 -13.67 20.82 3.66
C GLU A 116 -14.07 22.30 3.80
N PHE A 117 -14.92 22.64 4.77
CA PHE A 117 -15.36 24.03 5.01
C PHE A 117 -14.83 24.64 6.32
N MET A 118 -14.26 23.81 7.21
CA MET A 118 -13.59 24.33 8.39
C MET A 118 -12.22 24.88 7.97
N GLU A 119 -12.00 26.17 8.18
CA GLU A 119 -10.66 26.76 8.03
C GLU A 119 -9.72 26.03 8.99
N ALA A 120 -8.82 25.20 8.43
CA ALA A 120 -7.74 24.62 9.21
C ALA A 120 -6.89 25.80 9.71
N PRO A 121 -6.77 26.02 11.03
CA PRO A 121 -5.85 27.04 11.50
C PRO A 121 -4.48 26.65 10.98
N ALA A 122 -3.85 27.53 10.19
CA ALA A 122 -2.45 27.41 9.83
C ALA A 122 -1.67 27.41 11.14
N THR A 123 -1.42 26.23 11.67
CA THR A 123 -0.66 26.04 12.89
C THR A 123 0.80 26.22 12.49
N ASN A 124 1.22 27.48 12.39
CA ASN A 124 2.65 27.79 12.46
C ASN A 124 3.10 27.29 13.83
N ILE A 125 3.70 26.11 13.82
CA ILE A 125 4.25 25.49 15.03
C ILE A 125 5.31 26.45 15.53
N ALA A 126 5.06 27.09 16.66
CA ALA A 126 6.03 27.98 17.29
C ALA A 126 7.03 27.11 18.06
N TYR A 127 8.30 27.16 17.66
CA TYR A 127 9.41 26.42 18.28
C TYR A 127 10.68 27.28 18.28
N LEU A 128 11.65 26.88 19.10
CA LEU A 128 13.00 27.43 19.12
C LEU A 128 13.89 26.53 18.25
N SER A 129 14.62 27.12 17.30
CA SER A 129 15.64 26.39 16.53
C SER A 129 16.80 25.94 17.42
N GLU A 130 17.61 24.99 16.95
CA GLU A 130 18.80 24.51 17.67
C GLU A 130 19.73 25.67 18.11
N ARG A 131 19.95 26.64 17.21
CA ARG A 131 20.72 27.85 17.52
C ARG A 131 20.09 28.67 18.64
N GLN A 132 18.78 28.90 18.60
CA GLN A 132 18.08 29.68 19.61
C GLN A 132 18.02 28.97 20.97
N LEU A 133 17.93 27.63 20.98
CA LEU A 133 18.06 26.84 22.20
C LEU A 133 19.46 26.96 22.80
N TYR A 134 20.50 26.95 21.97
CA TYR A 134 21.86 27.17 22.42
C TYR A 134 22.07 28.58 22.97
N GLU A 135 21.58 29.61 22.27
CA GLU A 135 21.58 31.01 22.74
C GLU A 135 20.84 31.14 24.07
N LEU A 136 19.69 30.47 24.22
CA LEU A 136 18.93 30.44 25.47
C LEU A 136 19.71 29.76 26.60
N TRP A 137 20.37 28.63 26.33
CA TRP A 137 21.18 27.89 27.32
C TRP A 137 22.36 28.72 27.85
N GLN A 138 23.01 29.47 26.96
CA GLN A 138 24.15 30.32 27.30
C GLN A 138 23.76 31.68 27.89
N TYR A 139 22.48 32.05 27.87
CA TYR A 139 22.04 33.37 28.31
C TYR A 139 22.26 33.55 29.82
N PRO A 140 23.03 34.58 30.24
CA PRO A 140 23.38 34.77 31.64
C PRO A 140 22.16 35.23 32.43
N LEU A 141 21.77 34.44 33.42
CA LEU A 141 20.72 34.75 34.38
C LEU A 141 21.26 34.54 35.78
N PRO A 142 20.82 35.31 36.79
CA PRO A 142 21.23 35.08 38.17
C PRO A 142 20.87 33.67 38.60
N THR A 143 21.84 32.94 39.14
CA THR A 143 21.69 31.53 39.53
C THR A 143 20.54 31.36 40.51
N ASN A 144 19.67 30.38 40.25
CA ASN A 144 18.46 30.06 41.01
C ASN A 144 17.40 31.17 41.05
N SER A 145 17.51 32.20 40.20
CA SER A 145 16.44 33.19 40.02
C SER A 145 15.20 32.56 39.36
N SER A 146 14.06 33.27 39.43
CA SER A 146 12.85 32.83 38.74
C SER A 146 13.10 32.60 37.25
N LEU A 147 13.78 33.51 36.57
CA LEU A 147 14.04 33.39 35.14
C LEU A 147 14.98 32.22 34.83
N ASP A 148 15.98 31.97 35.68
CA ASP A 148 16.93 30.85 35.57
C ASP A 148 16.20 29.50 35.66
N ILE A 149 15.26 29.35 36.60
CA ILE A 149 14.42 28.16 36.73
C ILE A 149 13.51 27.98 35.50
N THR A 150 12.87 29.06 35.02
CA THR A 150 12.04 29.02 33.80
C THR A 150 12.86 28.60 32.59
N ARG A 151 14.07 29.14 32.42
CA ARG A 151 14.99 28.76 31.34
C ARG A 151 15.28 27.27 31.38
N ASP A 152 15.65 26.74 32.55
CA ASP A 152 15.99 25.32 32.70
C ASP A 152 14.78 24.42 32.42
N ILE A 153 13.58 24.77 32.88
CA ILE A 153 12.36 24.01 32.55
C ILE A 153 12.10 24.02 31.04
N MET A 154 12.26 25.16 30.38
CA MET A 154 12.08 25.26 28.93
C MET A 154 13.11 24.42 28.16
N LEU A 155 14.37 24.47 28.59
CA LEU A 155 15.45 23.65 28.04
C LEU A 155 15.22 22.17 28.31
N TRP A 156 14.66 21.78 29.45
CA TRP A 156 14.26 20.41 29.74
C TRP A 156 13.24 19.90 28.74
N TYR A 157 12.14 20.64 28.50
CA TYR A 157 11.14 20.25 27.50
C TYR A 157 11.74 20.15 26.09
N SER A 158 12.65 21.07 25.77
CA SER A 158 13.30 21.14 24.45
C SER A 158 14.40 20.10 24.24
N SER A 159 14.90 19.50 25.33
CA SER A 159 15.95 18.49 25.30
C SER A 159 15.42 17.07 25.54
N THR A 160 14.19 16.92 26.03
CA THR A 160 13.59 15.61 26.34
C THR A 160 12.28 15.31 25.62
N GLY A 161 11.60 16.33 25.08
CA GLY A 161 10.28 16.16 24.46
C GLY A 161 9.14 15.86 25.45
N MET A 162 9.42 15.90 26.76
CA MET A 162 8.40 15.79 27.80
C MET A 162 7.49 17.02 27.79
N SER A 163 6.21 16.81 28.10
CA SER A 163 5.26 17.90 28.30
C SER A 163 5.31 18.40 29.75
N VAL A 164 4.70 19.56 30.00
CA VAL A 164 4.53 20.12 31.35
C VAL A 164 3.88 19.11 32.30
N GLU A 165 2.86 18.40 31.82
CA GLU A 165 2.12 17.41 32.62
C GLU A 165 3.01 16.25 33.06
N HIS A 166 3.92 15.77 32.21
CA HIS A 166 4.83 14.66 32.55
C HIS A 166 5.97 15.07 33.48
N VAL A 167 6.40 16.33 33.44
CA VAL A 167 7.37 16.84 34.43
C VAL A 167 6.74 16.98 35.80
N ASN A 168 5.44 17.28 35.88
CA ASN A 168 4.74 17.30 37.16
C ASN A 168 4.65 15.89 37.80
N SER A 169 4.67 14.83 36.99
CA SER A 169 4.74 13.44 37.46
C SER A 169 6.17 12.89 37.57
N TRP A 170 7.19 13.75 37.51
CA TRP A 170 8.59 13.33 37.59
C TRP A 170 8.94 12.72 38.95
N HIS A 171 9.69 11.63 38.93
CA HIS A 171 10.32 10.99 40.07
C HIS A 171 11.77 10.62 39.72
N PRO A 172 12.74 10.67 40.67
CA PRO A 172 14.13 10.29 40.38
C PRO A 172 14.30 8.90 39.78
N SER A 173 13.38 7.96 40.08
CA SER A 173 13.39 6.61 39.49
C SER A 173 13.05 6.56 38.00
N ASN A 174 12.55 7.66 37.41
CA ASN A 174 12.39 7.77 35.96
C ASN A 174 13.74 7.84 35.23
N TYR A 175 14.82 8.16 35.94
CA TYR A 175 16.16 8.19 35.39
C TYR A 175 16.89 6.88 35.68
N HIS A 176 17.30 6.20 34.61
CA HIS A 176 18.08 4.97 34.67
C HIS A 176 19.55 5.32 34.46
N ALA A 177 20.31 5.33 35.55
CA ALA A 177 21.70 5.80 35.55
C ALA A 177 22.63 4.97 34.64
N ASP A 178 22.46 3.64 34.64
CA ASP A 178 23.32 2.71 33.91
C ASP A 178 23.22 2.87 32.38
N GLU A 179 22.03 3.26 31.89
CA GLU A 179 21.75 3.42 30.46
C GLU A 179 21.70 4.88 30.02
N GLU A 180 21.77 5.82 30.97
CA GLU A 180 21.63 7.26 30.78
C GLU A 180 20.33 7.67 30.05
N ILE A 181 19.24 6.96 30.33
CA ILE A 181 17.92 7.20 29.73
C ILE A 181 16.89 7.65 30.77
N ILE A 182 15.90 8.39 30.29
CA ILE A 182 14.67 8.71 31.00
C ILE A 182 13.56 7.78 30.49
N GLU A 183 12.85 7.12 31.41
CA GLU A 183 11.63 6.38 31.12
C GLU A 183 10.41 7.07 31.75
N TYR A 184 9.35 7.28 30.98
CA TYR A 184 8.09 7.81 31.49
C TYR A 184 6.86 7.22 30.79
N ILE A 185 5.78 7.06 31.54
CA ILE A 185 4.56 6.37 31.09
C ILE A 185 3.41 7.37 30.88
N ILE A 186 2.65 7.16 29.82
CA ILE A 186 1.55 8.03 29.39
C ILE A 186 0.38 7.15 28.93
N GLY A 187 -0.61 7.00 29.81
CA GLY A 187 -1.65 5.99 29.58
C GLY A 187 -1.05 4.59 29.57
N ASP A 188 -1.14 3.92 28.43
CA ASP A 188 -0.58 2.58 28.15
C ASP A 188 0.78 2.62 27.43
N LYS A 189 1.31 3.81 27.12
CA LYS A 189 2.53 3.99 26.35
C LYS A 189 3.73 4.35 27.23
N THR A 190 4.80 3.57 27.14
CA THR A 190 6.11 3.92 27.71
C THR A 190 6.95 4.69 26.69
N CYS A 191 7.63 5.74 27.15
CA CYS A 191 8.55 6.56 26.35
C CYS A 191 9.95 6.51 26.93
N TYR A 192 10.96 6.47 26.06
CA TYR A 192 12.38 6.40 26.41
C TYR A 192 13.17 7.54 25.77
N VAL A 193 13.92 8.29 26.57
CA VAL A 193 14.64 9.48 26.11
C VAL A 193 16.09 9.45 26.63
N PRO A 194 17.09 9.25 25.75
CA PRO A 194 18.49 9.39 26.12
C PRO A 194 18.83 10.80 26.57
N LEU A 195 19.67 10.92 27.60
CA LEU A 195 20.16 12.22 28.06
C LEU A 195 21.14 12.85 27.06
N ASN A 196 20.97 14.13 26.84
CA ASN A 196 21.93 15.00 26.16
C ASN A 196 22.61 15.94 27.18
N PRO A 197 23.64 16.71 26.78
CA PRO A 197 24.37 17.57 27.71
C PRO A 197 23.48 18.56 28.49
N ILE A 198 22.44 19.10 27.84
CA ILE A 198 21.50 20.05 28.46
C ILE A 198 20.70 19.35 29.57
N SER A 199 19.99 18.27 29.24
CA SER A 199 19.18 17.50 30.21
C SER A 199 20.03 16.95 31.35
N ARG A 200 21.23 16.43 31.06
CA ARG A 200 22.19 15.99 32.08
C ARG A 200 22.59 17.11 33.04
N SER A 201 22.91 18.29 32.51
CA SER A 201 23.29 19.44 33.33
C SER A 201 22.14 19.89 34.26
N ILE A 202 20.90 19.84 33.76
CA ILE A 202 19.70 20.19 34.53
C ILE A 202 19.45 19.16 35.64
N LEU A 203 19.50 17.85 35.33
CA LEU A 203 19.35 16.81 36.37
C LEU A 203 20.38 16.96 37.48
N THR A 204 21.64 17.24 37.10
CA THR A 204 22.73 17.43 38.05
C THR A 204 22.49 18.66 38.92
N LYS A 205 22.12 19.80 38.31
CA LYS A 205 21.83 21.06 39.01
C LYS A 205 20.74 20.88 40.08
N TYR A 206 19.69 20.14 39.76
CA TYR A 206 18.55 19.95 40.66
C TYR A 206 18.57 18.63 41.44
N LYS A 207 19.73 17.95 41.51
CA LYS A 207 19.91 16.69 42.26
C LYS A 207 18.81 15.66 41.95
N HIS A 208 18.50 15.49 40.66
CA HIS A 208 17.48 14.59 40.13
C HIS A 208 16.02 14.91 40.51
N VAL A 209 15.73 16.07 41.11
CA VAL A 209 14.37 16.52 41.44
C VAL A 209 14.02 17.77 40.64
N LEU A 210 13.33 17.59 39.50
CA LEU A 210 13.05 18.70 38.59
C LEU A 210 12.15 19.78 39.22
N PRO A 211 12.43 21.07 38.97
CA PRO A 211 11.60 22.16 39.47
C PRO A 211 10.24 22.18 38.74
N GLN A 212 9.19 22.52 39.48
CA GLN A 212 7.84 22.68 38.94
C GLN A 212 7.42 24.14 38.89
N ARG A 213 6.60 24.49 37.89
CA ARG A 213 6.13 25.86 37.73
C ARG A 213 4.75 25.93 37.09
N HIS A 214 3.95 26.89 37.56
CA HIS A 214 2.64 27.15 36.99
C HIS A 214 2.75 27.63 35.54
N ILE A 215 1.92 27.09 34.65
CA ILE A 215 1.99 27.30 33.19
C ILE A 215 1.90 28.78 32.79
N VAL A 216 1.08 29.58 33.48
CA VAL A 216 0.92 31.01 33.19
C VAL A 216 2.21 31.78 33.51
N GLN A 217 2.85 31.45 34.63
CA GLN A 217 4.11 32.07 35.02
C GLN A 217 5.23 31.69 34.07
N LEU A 218 5.34 30.40 33.75
CA LEU A 218 6.33 29.87 32.82
C LEU A 218 6.24 30.57 31.45
N ASN A 219 5.02 30.68 30.91
CA ASN A 219 4.77 31.36 29.63
C ASN A 219 5.09 32.86 29.66
N ARG A 220 4.81 33.54 30.77
CA ARG A 220 5.13 34.97 30.90
C ARG A 220 6.64 35.18 30.93
N GLU A 221 7.34 34.38 31.73
CA GLU A 221 8.77 34.54 31.95
C GLU A 221 9.62 34.09 30.75
N ILE A 222 9.25 33.02 30.03
CA ILE A 222 9.99 32.66 28.81
C ILE A 222 9.89 33.75 27.75
N LYS A 223 8.72 34.41 27.66
CA LYS A 223 8.53 35.56 26.76
C LYS A 223 9.41 36.73 27.17
N GLN A 224 9.52 36.98 28.48
CA GLN A 224 10.40 38.02 29.01
C GLN A 224 11.86 37.73 28.66
N ILE A 225 12.35 36.51 28.94
CA ILE A 225 13.73 36.09 28.62
C ILE A 225 14.03 36.31 27.13
N LEU A 226 13.13 35.87 26.25
CA LEU A 226 13.33 36.03 24.80
C LEU A 226 13.33 37.49 24.35
N LEU A 227 12.53 38.36 24.98
CA LEU A 227 12.58 39.81 24.72
C LEU A 227 13.89 40.42 25.20
N ASP A 228 14.38 40.02 26.38
CA ASP A 228 15.63 40.52 26.96
C ASP A 228 16.85 40.07 26.13
N MET A 229 16.77 38.89 25.51
CA MET A 229 17.74 38.40 24.52
C MET A 229 17.72 39.16 23.19
N GLY A 230 16.74 40.07 22.98
CA GLY A 230 16.62 40.88 21.77
C GLY A 230 15.82 40.24 20.63
N TYR A 231 15.08 39.15 20.87
CA TYR A 231 14.21 38.61 19.82
C TYR A 231 12.98 39.49 19.59
N ALA A 232 12.49 39.49 18.34
CA ALA A 232 11.32 40.28 17.95
C ALA A 232 10.10 39.94 18.81
N LYS A 233 9.35 40.96 19.23
CA LYS A 233 8.16 40.82 20.09
C LYS A 233 7.14 39.81 19.56
N LYS A 234 6.91 39.81 18.25
CA LYS A 234 6.00 38.86 17.59
C LYS A 234 6.46 37.41 17.76
N PHE A 235 7.76 37.15 17.65
CA PHE A 235 8.34 35.83 17.85
C PHE A 235 8.25 35.41 19.31
N ALA A 236 8.72 36.25 20.24
CA ALA A 236 8.67 35.95 21.67
C ALA A 236 7.23 35.64 22.11
N GLN A 237 6.25 36.44 21.70
CA GLN A 237 4.84 36.22 22.03
C GLN A 237 4.25 34.91 21.51
N SER A 238 4.81 34.36 20.43
CA SER A 238 4.37 33.09 19.84
C SER A 238 4.88 31.87 20.63
N ILE A 239 5.99 32.00 21.36
CA ILE A 239 6.57 30.91 22.14
C ILE A 239 5.76 30.68 23.41
N THR A 240 5.50 29.42 23.70
CA THR A 240 4.84 28.94 24.93
C THR A 240 5.59 27.73 25.48
N CYS A 241 5.21 27.25 26.65
CA CYS A 241 5.74 26.01 27.22
C CYS A 241 5.57 24.80 26.29
N SER A 242 4.48 24.76 25.50
CA SER A 242 4.26 23.72 24.49
C SER A 242 5.30 23.77 23.37
N SER A 243 5.87 24.94 23.09
CA SER A 243 6.94 25.11 22.11
C SER A 243 8.21 24.33 22.49
N GLY A 244 8.43 24.00 23.77
CA GLY A 244 9.61 23.23 24.17
C GLY A 244 9.62 21.84 23.53
N LYS A 245 8.56 21.07 23.71
CA LYS A 245 8.39 19.76 23.06
C LYS A 245 8.46 19.85 21.53
N GLU A 246 7.86 20.89 20.96
CA GLU A 246 7.94 21.13 19.50
C GLU A 246 9.38 21.39 19.04
N SER A 247 10.16 22.10 19.85
CA SER A 247 11.59 22.35 19.59
C SER A 247 12.39 21.05 19.63
N PHE A 248 12.10 20.15 20.58
CA PHE A 248 12.70 18.82 20.62
C PHE A 248 12.41 18.00 19.37
N ILE A 249 11.13 17.93 18.96
CA ILE A 249 10.71 17.19 17.76
C ILE A 249 11.44 17.74 16.54
N MET A 250 11.45 19.06 16.34
CA MET A 250 12.12 19.70 15.21
C MET A 250 13.64 19.49 15.24
N TRP A 251 14.25 19.51 16.43
CA TRP A 251 15.67 19.25 16.60
C TRP A 251 16.03 17.82 16.21
N MET A 252 15.31 16.82 16.70
CA MET A 252 15.54 15.42 16.31
C MET A 252 15.27 15.15 14.83
N VAL A 253 14.22 15.77 14.24
CA VAL A 253 13.96 15.70 12.80
C VAL A 253 15.15 16.24 12.00
N SER A 254 15.78 17.31 12.48
CA SER A 254 16.99 17.88 11.87
C SER A 254 18.23 16.98 11.98
N LYS A 255 18.23 16.04 12.94
CA LYS A 255 19.26 15.01 13.12
C LYS A 255 18.90 13.67 12.46
N ASP A 256 17.90 13.65 11.59
CA ASP A 256 17.45 12.46 10.86
C ASP A 256 16.96 11.30 11.75
N VAL A 257 16.51 11.58 12.98
CA VAL A 257 15.83 10.60 13.82
C VAL A 257 14.58 10.09 13.10
N THR A 258 14.35 8.78 13.09
CA THR A 258 13.21 8.22 12.35
C THR A 258 11.89 8.55 13.04
N ILE A 259 10.78 8.57 12.29
CA ILE A 259 9.45 8.80 12.88
C ILE A 259 9.07 7.72 13.91
N SER A 260 9.55 6.49 13.74
CA SER A 260 9.36 5.39 14.70
C SER A 260 10.14 5.64 15.98
N ASP A 261 11.42 5.99 15.89
CA ASP A 261 12.25 6.25 17.07
C ASP A 261 11.75 7.49 17.82
N MET A 262 11.40 8.56 17.08
CA MET A 262 10.74 9.73 17.64
C MET A 262 9.46 9.35 18.39
N SER A 263 8.67 8.42 17.85
CA SER A 263 7.45 7.95 18.54
C SER A 263 7.76 7.17 19.82
N LEU A 264 8.97 6.65 20.03
CA LEU A 264 9.38 6.06 21.30
C LEU A 264 9.86 7.13 22.30
N MET A 265 10.31 8.29 21.83
CA MET A 265 10.82 9.36 22.68
C MET A 265 9.72 10.30 23.21
N VAL A 266 8.67 10.53 22.40
CA VAL A 266 7.58 11.47 22.76
C VAL A 266 6.22 10.80 22.84
N SER A 267 5.32 11.43 23.58
CA SER A 267 3.92 10.98 23.74
C SER A 267 3.10 10.91 22.45
N ASN A 268 3.59 11.49 21.35
CA ASN A 268 2.87 11.55 20.09
C ASN A 268 2.74 10.17 19.43
N SER A 269 1.62 9.94 18.73
CA SER A 269 1.49 8.80 17.82
C SER A 269 2.24 9.07 16.52
N ILE A 270 2.64 8.00 15.81
CA ILE A 270 3.25 8.11 14.48
C ILE A 270 2.42 8.99 13.55
N GLN A 271 1.09 8.78 13.51
CA GLN A 271 0.19 9.56 12.67
C GLN A 271 0.23 11.06 12.98
N SER A 272 0.33 11.44 14.25
CA SER A 272 0.45 12.86 14.63
C SER A 272 1.82 13.46 14.33
N LEU A 273 2.86 12.63 14.20
CA LEU A 273 4.23 13.05 13.88
C LEU A 273 4.46 13.24 12.37
N VAL A 274 3.63 12.64 11.50
CA VAL A 274 3.79 12.71 10.04
C VAL A 274 3.96 14.14 9.54
N LYS A 275 3.29 15.12 10.17
CA LYS A 275 3.37 16.55 9.79
C LYS A 275 4.78 17.15 9.91
N TYR A 276 5.66 16.59 10.74
CA TYR A 276 7.06 17.04 10.89
C TYR A 276 8.02 16.33 9.94
N TYR A 277 7.60 15.25 9.29
CA TYR A 277 8.40 14.44 8.37
C TYR A 277 7.86 14.52 6.93
N PRO A 278 7.78 15.70 6.32
CA PRO A 278 7.37 15.78 4.92
C PRO A 278 8.37 15.01 4.05
N PRO A 279 7.91 14.30 3.00
CA PRO A 279 8.79 13.53 2.13
C PRO A 279 9.80 14.47 1.44
N SER A 280 11.04 14.44 1.91
CA SER A 280 12.13 15.22 1.30
C SER A 280 12.63 14.50 0.06
N LYS A 281 12.41 15.11 -1.12
CA LYS A 281 12.96 14.63 -2.41
C LYS A 281 14.48 14.44 -2.32
N THR A 282 15.17 15.27 -1.54
CA THR A 282 16.61 15.19 -1.28
C THR A 282 16.96 13.96 -0.44
N LYS A 283 16.24 13.70 0.67
CA LYS A 283 16.46 12.48 1.47
C LYS A 283 16.18 11.20 0.68
N LEU A 284 15.19 11.20 -0.22
CA LEU A 284 14.93 10.08 -1.12
C LEU A 284 16.07 9.86 -2.12
N LYS A 285 16.63 10.94 -2.68
CA LYS A 285 17.83 10.87 -3.55
C LYS A 285 19.06 10.39 -2.79
N GLU A 286 19.27 10.89 -1.57
CA GLU A 286 20.35 10.44 -0.70
C GLU A 286 20.21 8.98 -0.33
N ALA A 287 19.01 8.52 0.05
CA ALA A 287 18.73 7.12 0.34
C ALA A 287 19.06 6.23 -0.86
N ILE A 288 18.70 6.64 -2.08
CA ILE A 288 19.09 5.98 -3.32
C ILE A 288 20.62 5.99 -3.50
N SER A 289 21.30 7.11 -3.24
CA SER A 289 22.76 7.22 -3.39
C SER A 289 23.55 6.42 -2.34
N ARG A 290 22.96 6.18 -1.16
CA ARG A 290 23.52 5.35 -0.08
C ARG A 290 23.38 3.86 -0.37
N ILE A 291 22.60 3.47 -1.40
CA ILE A 291 22.65 2.12 -1.96
C ILE A 291 24.03 1.94 -2.61
N LYS A 292 25.02 1.56 -1.79
CA LYS A 292 26.33 1.14 -2.27
C LYS A 292 26.17 -0.26 -2.85
N PHE A 293 26.24 -0.38 -4.17
CA PHE A 293 26.69 -1.64 -4.76
C PHE A 293 28.16 -1.79 -4.38
N TYR A 294 28.53 -2.92 -3.78
CA TYR A 294 29.93 -3.24 -3.54
C TYR A 294 30.70 -3.07 -4.85
N SER A 295 31.81 -2.34 -4.77
CA SER A 295 32.78 -2.15 -5.84
C SER A 295 33.01 -3.47 -6.58
N LEU A 296 32.95 -3.42 -7.91
CA LEU A 296 33.16 -4.52 -8.86
C LEU A 296 34.47 -5.31 -8.69
N HIS A 297 35.29 -5.07 -7.66
CA HIS A 297 36.68 -5.55 -7.56
C HIS A 297 37.10 -6.25 -6.27
N GLN A 298 36.21 -6.56 -5.33
CA GLN A 298 36.59 -7.39 -4.16
C GLN A 298 35.48 -8.34 -3.69
N LEU A 299 34.87 -9.08 -4.63
CA LEU A 299 34.15 -10.29 -4.21
C LEU A 299 35.20 -11.38 -3.95
N PRO A 300 35.16 -12.09 -2.80
CA PRO A 300 35.99 -13.28 -2.60
C PRO A 300 35.75 -14.26 -3.75
N PRO A 301 36.73 -15.12 -4.14
CA PRO A 301 36.55 -16.12 -5.18
C PRO A 301 35.53 -17.15 -4.70
N SER A 302 34.26 -16.78 -4.87
CA SER A 302 33.09 -17.54 -4.52
C SER A 302 32.72 -18.27 -5.79
N LYS A 303 32.62 -19.60 -5.69
CA LYS A 303 32.10 -20.51 -6.71
C LYS A 303 31.19 -19.79 -7.69
N VAL A 304 31.50 -19.87 -8.99
CA VAL A 304 30.70 -19.33 -10.09
C VAL A 304 29.24 -19.75 -9.91
N VAL A 305 28.45 -18.91 -9.25
CA VAL A 305 27.00 -18.94 -9.30
C VAL A 305 26.64 -17.78 -10.19
N THR A 306 26.33 -18.10 -11.44
CA THR A 306 25.93 -17.14 -12.46
C THR A 306 24.68 -16.40 -12.00
N VAL A 307 24.82 -15.19 -11.46
CA VAL A 307 23.67 -14.34 -11.15
C VAL A 307 23.06 -13.90 -12.49
N LYS A 308 21.87 -14.44 -12.80
CA LYS A 308 21.10 -14.05 -13.99
C LYS A 308 20.82 -12.55 -13.95
N ALA A 309 21.19 -11.85 -15.02
CA ALA A 309 20.87 -10.44 -15.24
C ALA A 309 19.41 -10.13 -14.87
N LEU A 310 19.19 -8.99 -14.21
CA LEU A 310 17.86 -8.43 -13.95
C LEU A 310 17.11 -8.29 -15.28
N ARG A 311 16.22 -9.24 -15.55
CA ARG A 311 15.38 -9.24 -16.74
C ARG A 311 14.36 -8.11 -16.60
N LYS A 312 14.18 -7.30 -17.66
CA LYS A 312 13.00 -6.41 -17.76
C LYS A 312 11.75 -7.22 -17.38
N PRO A 313 10.83 -6.68 -16.56
CA PRO A 313 9.62 -7.40 -16.19
C PRO A 313 8.84 -7.75 -17.46
N VAL A 314 8.67 -9.04 -17.70
CA VAL A 314 7.98 -9.59 -18.88
C VAL A 314 6.49 -9.59 -18.58
N ASN A 315 5.69 -8.96 -19.44
CA ASN A 315 4.24 -8.94 -19.31
C ASN A 315 3.67 -10.36 -19.47
N LYS A 316 2.89 -10.82 -18.51
CA LYS A 316 2.16 -12.10 -18.56
C LYS A 316 0.93 -12.02 -17.68
N ILE A 317 -0.14 -12.71 -18.05
CA ILE A 317 -1.37 -12.80 -17.24
C ILE A 317 -1.23 -13.88 -16.16
N MET A 318 -0.60 -14.99 -16.51
CA MET A 318 -0.43 -16.14 -15.62
C MET A 318 0.94 -16.79 -15.83
N ASN A 319 1.38 -17.54 -14.82
CA ASN A 319 2.48 -18.48 -15.01
C ASN A 319 1.98 -19.70 -15.78
N TYR A 320 2.83 -20.23 -16.66
CA TYR A 320 2.48 -21.39 -17.48
C TYR A 320 3.71 -22.24 -17.75
N ALA A 321 3.54 -23.56 -17.72
CA ALA A 321 4.62 -24.49 -17.99
C ALA A 321 5.07 -24.35 -19.45
N GLY A 322 6.37 -24.20 -19.68
CA GLY A 322 6.90 -23.98 -21.04
C GLY A 322 7.00 -22.50 -21.45
N SER A 323 6.59 -21.55 -20.60
CA SER A 323 6.66 -20.11 -20.90
C SER A 323 8.02 -19.64 -21.45
N LYS A 324 7.96 -18.88 -22.55
CA LYS A 324 9.12 -18.30 -23.25
C LYS A 324 9.58 -16.94 -22.75
N ALA A 325 9.12 -16.52 -21.56
CA ALA A 325 9.53 -15.27 -20.92
C ALA A 325 11.06 -15.09 -20.87
N ALA A 326 11.78 -16.19 -20.70
CA ALA A 326 13.24 -16.21 -20.59
C ALA A 326 13.99 -15.87 -21.88
N TYR A 327 13.33 -16.01 -23.04
CA TYR A 327 13.95 -15.99 -24.36
C TYR A 327 13.35 -14.91 -25.28
N MET A 328 12.67 -13.92 -24.69
CA MET A 328 12.06 -12.83 -25.46
C MET A 328 13.07 -12.00 -26.23
N LYS A 329 14.35 -11.97 -25.81
CA LYS A 329 15.39 -11.25 -26.54
C LYS A 329 15.67 -11.94 -27.88
N GLU A 330 15.93 -13.24 -27.83
CA GLU A 330 16.22 -14.08 -28.98
C GLU A 330 15.02 -14.15 -29.92
N ILE A 331 13.81 -14.31 -29.37
CA ILE A 331 12.56 -14.33 -30.15
C ILE A 331 12.34 -13.00 -30.88
N ASN A 332 12.47 -11.86 -30.19
CA ASN A 332 12.30 -10.56 -30.85
C ASN A 332 13.39 -10.28 -31.89
N GLN A 333 14.65 -10.70 -31.65
CA GLN A 333 15.73 -10.58 -32.64
C GLN A 333 15.41 -11.31 -33.95
N ILE A 334 14.76 -12.47 -33.86
CA ILE A 334 14.31 -13.22 -35.03
C ILE A 334 13.09 -12.52 -35.67
N ILE A 335 12.03 -12.29 -34.89
CA ILE A 335 10.74 -11.77 -35.39
C ILE A 335 10.89 -10.38 -36.04
N ASN A 336 11.76 -9.52 -35.53
CA ASN A 336 11.98 -8.18 -36.08
C ASN A 336 12.54 -8.17 -37.50
N ASN A 337 13.09 -9.29 -37.99
CA ASN A 337 13.58 -9.40 -39.37
C ASN A 337 12.48 -9.78 -40.37
N SER A 338 11.32 -10.27 -39.90
CA SER A 338 10.21 -10.62 -40.77
C SER A 338 9.54 -9.37 -41.34
N GLN A 339 9.04 -9.46 -42.58
CA GLN A 339 8.23 -8.41 -43.22
C GLN A 339 6.72 -8.67 -43.12
N ALA A 340 6.29 -9.75 -42.45
CA ALA A 340 4.89 -10.10 -42.30
C ALA A 340 4.10 -9.04 -41.52
N ASN A 341 2.87 -8.75 -41.94
CA ASN A 341 1.94 -7.85 -41.24
C ASN A 341 0.98 -8.58 -40.30
N ILE A 342 0.87 -9.92 -40.41
CA ILE A 342 -0.02 -10.74 -39.58
C ILE A 342 0.81 -11.62 -38.65
N TYR A 343 0.48 -11.63 -37.36
CA TYR A 343 1.04 -12.53 -36.37
C TYR A 343 0.05 -13.63 -36.01
N CYS A 344 0.47 -14.89 -36.10
CA CYS A 344 -0.34 -16.05 -35.74
C CYS A 344 0.36 -16.89 -34.66
N GLU A 345 -0.25 -17.05 -33.49
CA GLU A 345 0.26 -17.89 -32.40
C GLU A 345 -0.71 -19.03 -32.12
N SER A 346 -0.43 -20.21 -32.69
CA SER A 346 -1.34 -21.37 -32.65
C SER A 346 -1.43 -22.06 -31.29
N PHE A 347 -0.45 -21.82 -30.42
CA PHE A 347 -0.34 -22.38 -29.06
C PHE A 347 -0.03 -21.24 -28.07
N LEU A 348 -1.07 -20.55 -27.63
CA LEU A 348 -0.93 -19.31 -26.85
C LEU A 348 -0.37 -19.56 -25.44
N GLY A 349 -0.85 -20.58 -24.72
CA GLY A 349 -0.43 -20.87 -23.34
C GLY A 349 -0.55 -19.64 -22.43
N SER A 350 0.58 -19.06 -22.00
CA SER A 350 0.60 -17.82 -21.19
C SER A 350 0.42 -16.51 -21.96
N GLY A 351 0.50 -16.54 -23.30
CA GLY A 351 0.52 -15.38 -24.17
C GLY A 351 1.78 -14.51 -24.04
N VAL A 352 2.82 -15.02 -23.37
CA VAL A 352 3.99 -14.22 -23.01
C VAL A 352 4.75 -13.69 -24.23
N VAL A 353 4.72 -14.42 -25.35
CA VAL A 353 5.39 -13.98 -26.57
C VAL A 353 4.63 -12.81 -27.16
N PHE A 354 3.35 -13.01 -27.49
CA PHE A 354 2.44 -11.95 -27.89
C PHE A 354 2.53 -10.67 -27.03
N PHE A 355 2.51 -10.80 -25.70
CA PHE A 355 2.53 -9.65 -24.78
C PHE A 355 3.81 -8.82 -24.81
N ASN A 356 4.91 -9.37 -25.36
CA ASN A 356 6.24 -8.77 -25.29
C ASN A 356 6.92 -8.71 -26.66
N LEU A 357 6.15 -8.83 -27.74
CA LEU A 357 6.62 -8.52 -29.08
C LEU A 357 7.02 -7.04 -29.16
N GLN A 358 8.17 -6.78 -29.78
CA GLN A 358 8.66 -5.42 -30.07
C GLN A 358 8.15 -4.91 -31.42
N LYS A 359 8.06 -5.81 -32.39
CA LYS A 359 7.43 -5.54 -33.68
C LYS A 359 5.90 -5.48 -33.48
N GLU A 360 5.29 -4.43 -34.01
CA GLU A 360 3.84 -4.32 -34.13
C GLU A 360 3.38 -4.95 -35.45
N PHE A 361 2.25 -5.62 -35.42
CA PHE A 361 1.59 -6.28 -36.54
C PHE A 361 0.20 -5.67 -36.71
N ASP A 362 -0.31 -5.65 -37.93
CA ASP A 362 -1.63 -5.11 -38.22
C ASP A 362 -2.74 -6.01 -37.68
N THR A 363 -2.48 -7.32 -37.60
CA THR A 363 -3.45 -8.30 -37.12
C THR A 363 -2.76 -9.37 -36.28
N TYR A 364 -3.39 -9.73 -35.16
CA TYR A 364 -2.95 -10.82 -34.29
C TYR A 364 -4.04 -11.91 -34.22
N ILE A 365 -3.65 -13.13 -34.56
CA ILE A 365 -4.46 -14.34 -34.45
C ILE A 365 -3.87 -15.18 -33.33
N LEU A 366 -4.58 -15.22 -32.19
CA LEU A 366 -4.14 -15.95 -31.00
C LEU A 366 -5.00 -17.20 -30.85
N ASN A 367 -4.42 -18.36 -30.53
CA ASN A 367 -5.18 -19.60 -30.38
C ASN A 367 -4.63 -20.48 -29.25
N ASP A 368 -5.52 -21.14 -28.53
CA ASP A 368 -5.19 -22.28 -27.67
C ASP A 368 -6.30 -23.32 -27.79
N ASN A 369 -5.99 -24.61 -27.68
CA ASN A 369 -7.02 -25.65 -27.77
C ASN A 369 -7.73 -25.90 -26.44
N ASN A 370 -7.26 -25.29 -25.34
CA ASN A 370 -7.90 -25.41 -24.03
C ASN A 370 -8.89 -24.25 -23.81
N PRO A 371 -10.21 -24.52 -23.85
CA PRO A 371 -11.22 -23.47 -23.74
C PRO A 371 -11.21 -22.75 -22.40
N HIS A 372 -10.77 -23.41 -21.31
CA HIS A 372 -10.60 -22.75 -20.02
C HIS A 372 -9.46 -21.74 -20.04
N ILE A 373 -8.39 -22.00 -20.78
CA ILE A 373 -7.29 -21.06 -20.94
C ILE A 373 -7.73 -19.87 -21.79
N VAL A 374 -8.42 -20.12 -22.91
CA VAL A 374 -9.02 -19.07 -23.74
C VAL A 374 -9.95 -18.18 -22.92
N SER A 375 -10.78 -18.77 -22.05
CA SER A 375 -11.69 -18.01 -21.17
C SER A 375 -10.95 -17.00 -20.29
N VAL A 376 -9.73 -17.31 -19.80
CA VAL A 376 -8.91 -16.37 -19.01
C VAL A 376 -8.55 -15.13 -19.82
N PHE A 377 -8.17 -15.30 -21.09
CA PHE A 377 -7.81 -14.17 -21.95
C PHE A 377 -9.03 -13.32 -22.30
N GLU A 378 -10.16 -13.95 -22.62
CA GLU A 378 -11.43 -13.25 -22.88
C GLU A 378 -11.91 -12.50 -21.63
N SER A 379 -11.79 -13.09 -20.44
CA SER A 379 -12.05 -12.42 -19.17
C SER A 379 -11.19 -11.16 -18.98
N VAL A 380 -9.89 -11.24 -19.26
CA VAL A 380 -8.96 -10.11 -19.09
C VAL A 380 -9.22 -9.01 -20.12
N LYS A 381 -9.61 -9.39 -21.34
CA LYS A 381 -10.03 -8.46 -22.40
C LYS A 381 -11.30 -7.72 -21.99
N ALA A 382 -12.31 -8.43 -21.48
CA ALA A 382 -13.60 -7.86 -21.12
C ALA A 382 -13.57 -7.01 -19.84
N LYS A 383 -12.95 -7.51 -18.76
CA LYS A 383 -13.08 -6.90 -17.42
C LYS A 383 -11.94 -5.93 -17.10
N SER A 384 -12.27 -4.82 -16.46
CA SER A 384 -11.29 -3.91 -15.88
C SER A 384 -10.68 -4.51 -14.60
N TYR A 385 -9.48 -4.06 -14.23
CA TYR A 385 -8.84 -4.51 -12.98
C TYR A 385 -9.71 -4.24 -11.73
N LYS A 386 -10.51 -3.16 -11.74
CA LYS A 386 -11.45 -2.84 -10.66
C LYS A 386 -12.56 -3.90 -10.55
N GLN A 387 -13.12 -4.34 -11.68
CA GLN A 387 -14.13 -5.41 -11.69
C GLN A 387 -13.53 -6.74 -11.22
N VAL A 388 -12.30 -7.06 -11.62
CA VAL A 388 -11.60 -8.25 -11.13
C VAL A 388 -11.38 -8.18 -9.61
N LYS A 389 -11.02 -7.00 -9.07
CA LYS A 389 -10.93 -6.82 -7.61
C LYS A 389 -12.26 -7.01 -6.90
N HIS A 390 -13.36 -6.48 -7.43
CA HIS A 390 -14.68 -6.73 -6.84
C HIS A 390 -15.04 -8.23 -6.84
N LEU A 391 -14.75 -8.95 -7.92
CA LEU A 391 -14.94 -10.41 -7.98
C LEU A 391 -14.02 -11.16 -7.01
N HIS A 392 -12.81 -10.66 -6.80
CA HIS A 392 -11.86 -11.21 -5.82
C HIS A 392 -12.37 -11.02 -4.38
N ASP A 393 -12.84 -9.83 -4.03
CA ASP A 393 -13.42 -9.52 -2.72
C ASP A 393 -14.69 -10.35 -2.46
N ASP A 394 -15.56 -10.50 -3.46
CA ASP A 394 -16.75 -11.35 -3.41
C ASP A 394 -16.40 -12.84 -3.26
N ALA A 395 -15.39 -13.32 -3.99
CA ALA A 395 -14.88 -14.68 -3.83
C ALA A 395 -14.31 -14.92 -2.41
N LYS A 396 -13.58 -13.94 -1.86
CA LYS A 396 -13.09 -14.01 -0.47
C LYS A 396 -14.23 -14.01 0.54
N PHE A 397 -15.26 -13.20 0.32
CA PHE A 397 -16.45 -13.18 1.16
C PHE A 397 -17.19 -14.53 1.15
N ARG A 398 -17.38 -15.14 -0.04
CA ARG A 398 -18.13 -16.40 -0.21
C ARG A 398 -17.36 -17.63 0.26
N PHE A 399 -16.08 -17.71 -0.04
CA PHE A 399 -15.29 -18.93 0.14
C PHE A 399 -14.26 -18.82 1.27
N GLY A 400 -14.05 -17.64 1.85
CA GLY A 400 -12.93 -17.33 2.75
C GLY A 400 -11.67 -16.90 1.99
N ASP A 401 -10.61 -16.54 2.70
CA ASP A 401 -9.35 -16.09 2.10
C ASP A 401 -8.58 -17.25 1.44
N PHE A 402 -8.88 -17.52 0.17
CA PHE A 402 -8.29 -18.61 -0.61
C PHE A 402 -6.81 -18.42 -0.97
N GLU A 403 -6.22 -17.28 -0.61
CA GLU A 403 -4.80 -16.99 -0.86
C GLU A 403 -3.94 -17.40 0.33
N THR A 404 -4.53 -17.42 1.53
CA THR A 404 -3.84 -17.71 2.81
C THR A 404 -4.39 -18.92 3.55
N ASP A 405 -5.64 -19.34 3.26
CA ASP A 405 -6.27 -20.53 3.86
C ASP A 405 -6.46 -21.65 2.83
N LYS A 406 -5.87 -22.80 3.14
CA LYS A 406 -5.98 -24.03 2.33
C LYS A 406 -7.43 -24.47 2.17
N THR A 407 -8.26 -24.32 3.21
CA THR A 407 -9.65 -24.79 3.17
C THR A 407 -10.50 -23.93 2.24
N ALA A 408 -10.33 -22.61 2.30
CA ALA A 408 -10.92 -21.64 1.40
C ALA A 408 -10.52 -21.88 -0.05
N TYR A 409 -9.23 -22.12 -0.31
CA TYR A 409 -8.75 -22.51 -1.64
C TYR A 409 -9.44 -23.77 -2.16
N MET A 410 -9.60 -24.80 -1.32
CA MET A 410 -10.27 -26.04 -1.71
C MET A 410 -11.77 -25.81 -1.99
N ARG A 411 -12.44 -24.94 -1.24
CA ARG A 411 -13.84 -24.52 -1.51
C ARG A 411 -13.96 -23.82 -2.86
N LEU A 412 -13.12 -22.82 -3.12
CA LEU A 412 -13.09 -22.11 -4.40
C LEU A 412 -12.80 -23.06 -5.56
N ARG A 413 -11.83 -23.97 -5.40
CA ARG A 413 -11.48 -24.96 -6.43
C ARG A 413 -12.64 -25.92 -6.72
N ARG A 414 -13.33 -26.37 -5.67
CA ARG A 414 -14.51 -27.22 -5.81
C ARG A 414 -15.62 -26.48 -6.56
N PHE A 415 -15.91 -25.25 -6.17
CA PHE A 415 -16.87 -24.38 -6.85
C PHE A 415 -16.53 -24.23 -8.34
N TYR A 416 -15.29 -23.86 -8.66
CA TYR A 416 -14.88 -23.74 -10.07
C TYR A 416 -15.08 -25.03 -10.86
N ASN A 417 -14.69 -26.18 -10.29
CA ASN A 417 -14.82 -27.46 -10.95
C ASN A 417 -16.29 -27.90 -11.13
N GLU A 418 -17.14 -27.67 -10.13
CA GLU A 418 -18.55 -28.07 -10.16
C GLU A 418 -19.41 -27.12 -11.01
N SER A 419 -19.16 -25.81 -10.92
CA SER A 419 -19.95 -24.80 -11.61
C SER A 419 -19.54 -24.60 -13.06
N TYR A 420 -18.23 -24.63 -13.37
CA TYR A 420 -17.73 -24.31 -14.71
C TYR A 420 -17.14 -25.51 -15.44
N PHE A 421 -16.17 -26.22 -14.84
CA PHE A 421 -15.45 -27.28 -15.54
C PHE A 421 -16.36 -28.46 -15.94
N LYS A 422 -17.10 -29.03 -14.99
CA LYS A 422 -17.96 -30.21 -15.25
C LYS A 422 -19.11 -29.92 -16.21
N ASN A 423 -19.53 -28.66 -16.31
CA ASN A 423 -20.62 -28.22 -17.18
C ASN A 423 -20.10 -27.67 -18.52
N ASP A 424 -18.78 -27.74 -18.77
CA ASP A 424 -18.13 -27.19 -19.96
C ASP A 424 -18.48 -25.70 -20.22
N LEU A 425 -18.59 -24.91 -19.14
CA LEU A 425 -18.95 -23.50 -19.21
C LEU A 425 -17.71 -22.61 -19.21
N HIS A 426 -17.53 -21.87 -20.31
CA HIS A 426 -16.39 -20.98 -20.56
C HIS A 426 -16.86 -19.52 -20.64
N THR A 427 -17.13 -18.94 -19.47
CA THR A 427 -17.59 -17.54 -19.36
C THR A 427 -16.47 -16.61 -18.93
N GLU A 428 -16.66 -15.30 -19.12
CA GLU A 428 -15.74 -14.29 -18.56
C GLU A 428 -15.58 -14.40 -17.04
N GLU A 429 -16.56 -14.94 -16.32
CA GLU A 429 -16.47 -15.15 -14.88
C GLU A 429 -15.59 -16.38 -14.57
N SER A 430 -15.80 -17.47 -15.31
CA SER A 430 -15.04 -18.72 -15.15
C SER A 430 -13.53 -18.49 -15.32
N GLY A 431 -13.12 -17.66 -16.29
CA GLY A 431 -11.73 -17.32 -16.52
C GLY A 431 -11.11 -16.51 -15.38
N ILE A 432 -11.86 -15.62 -14.73
CA ILE A 432 -11.38 -14.89 -13.55
C ILE A 432 -11.21 -15.82 -12.34
N TYR A 433 -12.17 -16.71 -12.08
CA TYR A 433 -12.03 -17.69 -11.00
C TYR A 433 -10.87 -18.65 -11.23
N LEU A 434 -10.67 -19.10 -12.48
CA LEU A 434 -9.50 -19.89 -12.83
C LEU A 434 -8.20 -19.11 -12.60
N LEU A 435 -8.18 -17.82 -12.96
CA LEU A 435 -7.02 -16.95 -12.74
C LEU A 435 -6.69 -16.82 -11.23
N PHE A 436 -7.69 -16.71 -10.36
CA PHE A 436 -7.48 -16.72 -8.91
C PHE A 436 -6.86 -18.04 -8.42
N LEU A 437 -7.38 -19.18 -8.90
CA LEU A 437 -6.86 -20.50 -8.56
C LEU A 437 -5.41 -20.68 -9.03
N ILE A 438 -5.09 -20.31 -10.26
CA ILE A 438 -3.73 -20.40 -10.82
C ILE A 438 -2.76 -19.54 -10.01
N ASN A 439 -3.15 -18.35 -9.58
CA ASN A 439 -2.25 -17.50 -8.82
C ASN A 439 -2.08 -17.93 -7.35
N SER A 440 -3.04 -18.69 -6.81
CA SER A 440 -3.04 -19.16 -5.41
C SER A 440 -2.47 -20.58 -5.23
N CYS A 441 -2.16 -21.30 -6.31
CA CYS A 441 -1.68 -22.68 -6.27
C CYS A 441 -0.13 -22.81 -6.28
N ILE A 442 0.38 -23.98 -5.89
CA ILE A 442 1.82 -24.28 -5.87
C ILE A 442 2.41 -24.03 -7.25
N ASN A 443 3.48 -23.24 -7.30
CA ASN A 443 4.19 -22.87 -8.54
C ASN A 443 3.32 -22.22 -9.62
N SER A 444 2.10 -21.82 -9.28
CA SER A 444 1.11 -21.32 -10.23
C SER A 444 0.94 -22.25 -11.42
N PHE A 445 0.92 -23.56 -11.14
CA PHE A 445 0.91 -24.60 -12.13
C PHE A 445 -0.52 -24.85 -12.65
N VAL A 446 -0.72 -24.66 -13.94
CA VAL A 446 -1.98 -24.94 -14.62
C VAL A 446 -2.08 -26.44 -14.85
N ARG A 447 -2.97 -27.13 -14.11
CA ARG A 447 -3.14 -28.58 -14.23
C ARG A 447 -4.60 -28.97 -14.12
N PHE A 448 -5.08 -29.64 -15.16
CA PHE A 448 -6.40 -30.23 -15.24
C PHE A 448 -6.31 -31.75 -15.24
N THR A 449 -7.36 -32.38 -14.74
CA THR A 449 -7.64 -33.82 -14.86
C THR A 449 -9.03 -33.97 -15.45
N LYS A 450 -9.48 -35.20 -15.70
CA LYS A 450 -10.87 -35.49 -16.06
C LYS A 450 -11.91 -34.93 -15.06
N ASN A 451 -11.50 -34.64 -13.82
CA ASN A 451 -12.36 -34.10 -12.76
C ASN A 451 -12.23 -32.58 -12.56
N GLY A 452 -11.45 -31.89 -13.40
CA GLY A 452 -11.22 -30.45 -13.33
C GLY A 452 -9.83 -30.03 -12.86
N PHE A 453 -9.72 -28.75 -12.52
CA PHE A 453 -8.49 -28.14 -12.03
C PHE A 453 -8.06 -28.78 -10.71
N CYS A 454 -6.81 -29.26 -10.64
CA CYS A 454 -6.32 -30.10 -9.55
C CYS A 454 -4.99 -29.66 -8.95
N ALA A 455 -4.58 -28.41 -9.19
CA ALA A 455 -3.40 -27.85 -8.54
C ALA A 455 -3.65 -27.70 -7.02
N SER A 456 -2.60 -27.93 -6.23
CA SER A 456 -2.65 -27.86 -4.76
C SER A 456 -2.45 -26.41 -4.28
N PHE A 457 -3.00 -26.08 -3.11
CA PHE A 457 -2.84 -24.77 -2.47
C PHE A 457 -1.35 -24.43 -2.26
N GLY A 458 -0.95 -23.20 -2.62
CA GLY A 458 0.44 -22.77 -2.57
C GLY A 458 0.73 -21.53 -1.75
N GLU A 459 -0.27 -21.01 -1.01
CA GLU A 459 -0.17 -19.81 -0.16
C GLU A 459 0.44 -18.61 -0.89
N ARG A 460 -0.30 -18.08 -1.86
CA ARG A 460 0.16 -17.01 -2.76
C ARG A 460 -0.93 -15.96 -2.96
N ASP A 461 -0.50 -14.71 -2.86
CA ASP A 461 -1.35 -13.53 -3.04
C ASP A 461 -1.45 -13.13 -4.52
N PHE A 462 -2.68 -13.02 -5.02
CA PHE A 462 -3.04 -12.46 -6.32
C PHE A 462 -2.87 -10.94 -6.32
N THR A 463 -3.27 -10.28 -5.23
CA THR A 463 -3.37 -8.83 -5.05
C THR A 463 -2.09 -8.15 -4.56
N GLY A 464 -1.00 -8.27 -5.32
CA GLY A 464 0.16 -7.39 -5.12
C GLY A 464 1.51 -7.97 -5.49
N ARG A 465 1.64 -9.31 -5.52
CA ARG A 465 2.90 -9.98 -5.85
C ARG A 465 2.94 -10.66 -7.22
N THR A 466 1.83 -11.19 -7.72
CA THR A 466 1.81 -12.02 -8.95
C THR A 466 1.28 -11.30 -10.19
N LEU A 467 0.22 -10.49 -10.09
CA LEU A 467 -0.32 -9.70 -11.20
C LEU A 467 -0.72 -8.29 -10.75
N SER A 468 0.19 -7.32 -10.92
CA SER A 468 -0.06 -5.92 -10.54
C SER A 468 -1.12 -5.26 -11.44
N ALA A 469 -1.78 -4.21 -10.94
CA ALA A 469 -2.71 -3.39 -11.73
C ALA A 469 -2.08 -2.88 -13.04
N LYS A 470 -0.81 -2.45 -12.98
CA LYS A 470 -0.06 -1.97 -14.15
C LYS A 470 0.11 -3.05 -15.20
N GLN A 471 0.52 -4.25 -14.77
CA GLN A 471 0.75 -5.39 -15.67
C GLN A 471 -0.57 -5.92 -16.25
N TYR A 472 -1.61 -6.03 -15.41
CA TYR A 472 -2.96 -6.40 -15.86
C TYR A 472 -3.46 -5.45 -16.93
N ASN A 473 -3.38 -4.14 -16.69
CA ASN A 473 -3.84 -3.13 -17.64
C ASN A 473 -3.03 -3.15 -18.94
N ALA A 474 -1.71 -3.37 -18.87
CA ALA A 474 -0.87 -3.51 -20.07
C ALA A 474 -1.29 -4.72 -20.92
N CYS A 475 -1.51 -5.88 -20.29
CA CYS A 475 -2.00 -7.08 -20.97
C CYS A 475 -3.40 -6.87 -21.56
N ARG A 476 -4.33 -6.29 -20.77
CA ARG A 476 -5.69 -5.98 -21.23
C ARG A 476 -5.70 -5.05 -22.44
N MET A 477 -4.91 -3.98 -22.40
CA MET A 477 -4.81 -3.03 -23.52
C MET A 477 -4.29 -3.70 -24.78
N ARG A 478 -3.31 -4.61 -24.67
CA ARG A 478 -2.78 -5.32 -25.84
C ARG A 478 -3.76 -6.36 -26.41
N LEU A 479 -4.55 -7.01 -25.56
CA LEU A 479 -5.63 -7.92 -25.98
C LEU A 479 -6.85 -7.20 -26.57
N HIS A 480 -6.99 -5.90 -26.31
CA HIS A 480 -8.09 -5.11 -26.84
C HIS A 480 -8.08 -5.19 -28.38
N ASN A 481 -9.21 -5.53 -28.98
CA ASN A 481 -9.39 -5.77 -30.43
C ASN A 481 -8.66 -6.97 -31.04
N GLN A 482 -8.08 -7.88 -30.24
CA GLN A 482 -7.44 -9.09 -30.78
C GLN A 482 -8.42 -10.25 -30.91
N THR A 483 -8.21 -11.08 -31.93
CA THR A 483 -8.97 -12.31 -32.15
C THR A 483 -8.32 -13.44 -31.36
N ILE A 484 -9.11 -14.09 -30.50
CA ILE A 484 -8.67 -15.25 -29.72
C ILE A 484 -9.56 -16.44 -30.11
N LEU A 485 -8.93 -17.47 -30.65
CA LEU A 485 -9.56 -18.68 -31.14
C LEU A 485 -9.40 -19.81 -30.13
N CYS A 486 -10.35 -20.74 -30.16
CA CYS A 486 -10.30 -22.01 -29.45
C CYS A 486 -10.45 -23.15 -30.46
N LYS A 487 -9.39 -23.45 -31.21
CA LYS A 487 -9.38 -24.47 -32.27
C LYS A 487 -8.16 -25.38 -32.14
N ASP A 488 -8.23 -26.53 -32.81
CA ASP A 488 -7.03 -27.34 -33.04
C ASP A 488 -6.03 -26.55 -33.89
N TYR A 489 -4.74 -26.67 -33.56
CA TYR A 489 -3.69 -25.91 -34.24
C TYR A 489 -3.65 -26.19 -35.75
N LYS A 490 -4.02 -27.41 -36.19
CA LYS A 490 -4.03 -27.78 -37.62
C LYS A 490 -5.03 -26.93 -38.40
N GLU A 491 -6.18 -26.62 -37.81
CA GLU A 491 -7.20 -25.77 -38.40
C GLU A 491 -6.69 -24.34 -38.53
N VAL A 492 -6.09 -23.80 -37.46
CA VAL A 492 -5.53 -22.44 -37.46
C VAL A 492 -4.41 -22.28 -38.49
N LEU A 493 -3.48 -23.23 -38.53
CA LEU A 493 -2.39 -23.23 -39.51
C LEU A 493 -2.90 -23.35 -40.95
N LYS A 494 -4.02 -24.04 -41.18
CA LYS A 494 -4.61 -24.16 -42.52
C LYS A 494 -5.37 -22.90 -42.92
N GLU A 495 -6.13 -22.31 -42.01
CA GLU A 495 -7.02 -21.17 -42.26
C GLU A 495 -6.25 -19.86 -42.40
N TYR A 496 -5.20 -19.66 -41.60
CA TYR A 496 -4.47 -18.39 -41.50
C TYR A 496 -3.08 -18.42 -42.13
N ASP A 497 -2.71 -19.43 -42.95
CA ASP A 497 -1.42 -19.42 -43.65
C ASP A 497 -1.42 -18.56 -44.91
N GLY A 498 -0.41 -17.70 -45.02
CA GLY A 498 -0.22 -16.79 -46.14
C GLY A 498 1.21 -16.27 -46.18
N LYS A 499 1.63 -15.69 -47.31
CA LYS A 499 2.99 -15.12 -47.43
C LYS A 499 3.25 -13.95 -46.47
N ASP A 500 2.19 -13.29 -46.01
CA ASP A 500 2.24 -12.12 -45.14
C ASP A 500 2.03 -12.45 -43.64
N VAL A 501 2.19 -13.73 -43.28
CA VAL A 501 1.91 -14.24 -41.94
C VAL A 501 3.21 -14.73 -41.31
N LEU A 502 3.46 -14.34 -40.06
CA LEU A 502 4.45 -14.95 -39.20
C LEU A 502 3.74 -15.89 -38.22
N HIS A 503 4.06 -17.17 -38.30
CA HIS A 503 3.58 -18.19 -37.37
C HIS A 503 4.58 -18.38 -36.23
N PHE A 504 4.17 -18.07 -35.01
CA PHE A 504 4.88 -18.46 -33.80
C PHE A 504 4.30 -19.75 -33.24
N ILE A 505 5.11 -20.81 -33.17
CA ILE A 505 4.65 -22.16 -32.84
C ILE A 505 5.44 -22.71 -31.65
N ASP A 506 4.79 -22.74 -30.49
CA ASP A 506 5.32 -23.31 -29.24
C ASP A 506 4.50 -24.53 -28.81
N ALA A 507 4.52 -25.56 -29.65
CA ALA A 507 3.79 -26.79 -29.41
C ALA A 507 4.40 -27.59 -28.25
N PRO A 508 3.66 -28.54 -27.65
CA PRO A 508 4.24 -29.45 -26.67
C PRO A 508 5.43 -30.24 -27.23
N TYR A 509 6.55 -30.21 -26.51
CA TYR A 509 7.84 -30.70 -27.01
C TYR A 509 7.88 -32.21 -27.22
N HIS A 510 8.59 -32.59 -28.29
CA HIS A 510 8.92 -33.99 -28.55
C HIS A 510 9.87 -34.52 -27.46
N HIS A 511 9.64 -35.75 -26.99
CA HIS A 511 10.46 -36.46 -25.98
C HIS A 511 10.54 -35.83 -24.57
N ARG A 512 9.62 -34.92 -24.21
CA ARG A 512 9.54 -34.39 -22.85
C ARG A 512 8.45 -35.12 -22.07
N ASP A 513 8.78 -36.30 -21.53
CA ASP A 513 7.89 -37.07 -20.63
C ASP A 513 7.65 -36.30 -19.31
N PHE A 514 6.81 -35.26 -19.33
CA PHE A 514 6.18 -34.73 -18.13
C PHE A 514 4.83 -35.42 -17.98
N HIS A 515 4.62 -36.14 -16.87
CA HIS A 515 3.37 -36.84 -16.53
C HIS A 515 2.11 -35.95 -16.47
N TYR A 516 2.20 -34.66 -16.82
CA TYR A 516 1.17 -33.65 -16.61
C TYR A 516 0.94 -32.74 -17.83
N MET A 517 1.65 -32.95 -18.95
CA MET A 517 1.46 -32.22 -20.22
C MET A 517 1.26 -33.24 -21.35
N SER A 518 0.33 -32.97 -22.27
CA SER A 518 0.19 -33.77 -23.48
C SER A 518 1.48 -33.66 -24.30
N THR A 519 2.07 -34.79 -24.65
CA THR A 519 3.20 -34.84 -25.59
C THR A 519 2.70 -35.37 -26.92
N PHE A 520 3.17 -34.84 -28.03
CA PHE A 520 2.95 -35.49 -29.31
C PHE A 520 3.56 -36.89 -29.30
N ASP A 521 2.75 -37.88 -29.71
CA ASP A 521 3.30 -39.18 -30.04
C ASP A 521 4.21 -39.09 -31.29
N LYS A 522 4.87 -40.20 -31.65
CA LYS A 522 5.79 -40.19 -32.81
C LYS A 522 5.10 -39.85 -34.14
N ASN A 523 3.86 -40.28 -34.33
CA ASN A 523 3.10 -40.08 -35.55
C ASN A 523 2.54 -38.65 -35.61
N GLU A 524 1.98 -38.17 -34.50
CA GLU A 524 1.51 -36.80 -34.33
C GLU A 524 2.65 -35.80 -34.55
N PHE A 525 3.84 -36.11 -34.02
CA PHE A 525 5.01 -35.28 -34.22
C PHE A 525 5.47 -35.25 -35.69
N ALA A 526 5.47 -36.41 -36.36
CA ALA A 526 5.81 -36.47 -37.77
C ALA A 526 4.82 -35.68 -38.64
N GLU A 527 3.53 -35.75 -38.31
CA GLU A 527 2.48 -34.96 -38.96
C GLU A 527 2.64 -33.46 -38.67
N PHE A 528 2.90 -33.08 -37.42
CA PHE A 528 3.19 -31.71 -37.02
C PHE A 528 4.34 -31.11 -37.83
N ILE A 529 5.48 -31.81 -37.92
CA ILE A 529 6.62 -31.37 -38.73
C ILE A 529 6.25 -31.24 -40.20
N LYS A 530 5.47 -32.17 -40.75
CA LYS A 530 5.00 -32.12 -42.14
C LYS A 530 4.13 -30.89 -42.39
N ASN A 531 3.29 -30.51 -41.44
CA ASN A 531 2.39 -29.37 -41.55
C ASN A 531 3.16 -28.04 -41.50
N ILE A 532 4.03 -27.85 -40.50
CA ILE A 532 4.78 -26.58 -40.37
C ILE A 532 5.78 -26.36 -41.51
N LYS A 533 6.31 -27.43 -42.13
CA LYS A 533 7.19 -27.34 -43.31
C LYS A 533 6.52 -26.75 -44.54
N LYS A 534 5.22 -26.96 -44.67
CA LYS A 534 4.43 -26.56 -45.84
C LYS A 534 3.92 -25.12 -45.77
N LEU A 535 4.07 -24.47 -44.60
CA LEU A 535 3.60 -23.10 -44.41
C LEU A 535 4.30 -22.15 -45.39
N LYS A 536 3.48 -21.30 -46.00
CA LYS A 536 3.88 -20.26 -46.95
C LYS A 536 4.44 -19.05 -46.21
N GLY A 537 3.97 -18.78 -44.98
CA GLY A 537 4.43 -17.69 -44.15
C GLY A 537 5.84 -17.89 -43.58
N ASP A 538 6.27 -16.87 -42.85
CA ASP A 538 7.43 -16.98 -41.97
C ASP A 538 7.08 -17.86 -40.77
N VAL A 539 8.03 -18.64 -40.29
CA VAL A 539 7.81 -19.56 -39.17
C VAL A 539 8.91 -19.38 -38.13
N VAL A 540 8.50 -19.23 -36.87
CA VAL A 540 9.35 -19.29 -35.69
C VAL A 540 8.78 -20.37 -34.77
N CYS A 541 9.48 -21.49 -34.63
CA CYS A 541 9.03 -22.64 -33.86
C CYS A 541 10.02 -22.95 -32.74
N THR A 542 9.54 -23.25 -31.53
CA THR A 542 10.42 -23.73 -30.46
C THR A 542 10.15 -25.20 -30.18
N ASP A 543 11.21 -25.98 -30.04
CA ASP A 543 11.13 -27.41 -29.72
C ASP A 543 12.47 -27.87 -29.12
N THR A 544 12.58 -29.18 -28.90
CA THR A 544 13.84 -29.88 -28.66
C THR A 544 14.64 -30.07 -29.96
N ALA A 545 15.95 -30.14 -29.83
CA ALA A 545 16.87 -30.36 -30.93
C ALA A 545 16.55 -31.70 -31.63
N HIS A 546 16.28 -31.64 -32.93
CA HIS A 546 15.95 -32.76 -33.77
C HIS A 546 16.40 -32.49 -35.22
N GLY A 547 16.83 -33.52 -35.94
CA GLY A 547 17.25 -33.39 -37.35
C GLY A 547 16.11 -33.22 -38.36
N LYS A 548 14.88 -32.95 -37.91
CA LYS A 548 13.69 -32.96 -38.77
C LYS A 548 13.40 -31.64 -39.46
N LEU A 549 13.92 -30.51 -38.99
CA LEU A 549 13.79 -29.19 -39.63
C LEU A 549 15.17 -28.71 -40.12
N ALA A 550 15.33 -28.57 -41.44
CA ALA A 550 16.52 -28.01 -42.05
C ALA A 550 16.44 -26.47 -42.14
N TRP A 551 16.10 -25.85 -41.00
CA TRP A 551 15.91 -24.40 -40.87
C TRP A 551 17.06 -23.78 -40.08
N GLN A 552 17.20 -22.45 -40.18
CA GLN A 552 18.09 -21.73 -39.26
C GLN A 552 17.63 -21.97 -37.82
N ASN A 553 18.56 -22.07 -36.89
CA ASN A 553 18.21 -22.36 -35.51
C ASN A 553 19.16 -21.72 -34.49
N ILE A 554 18.61 -21.41 -33.31
CA ILE A 554 19.35 -20.91 -32.15
C ILE A 554 19.12 -21.88 -31.00
N ARG A 555 20.21 -22.45 -30.48
CA ARG A 555 20.17 -23.31 -29.29
C ARG A 555 20.05 -22.43 -28.03
N LEU A 556 19.08 -22.74 -27.18
CA LEU A 556 18.76 -21.95 -25.99
C LEU A 556 19.41 -22.53 -24.72
N ARG A 557 19.03 -23.75 -24.33
CA ARG A 557 19.56 -24.43 -23.14
C ARG A 557 19.53 -25.94 -23.28
N ASN A 558 20.33 -26.63 -22.47
CA ASN A 558 20.14 -28.05 -22.23
C ASN A 558 19.02 -28.26 -21.19
N ILE A 559 18.09 -29.14 -21.50
CA ILE A 559 16.99 -29.56 -20.63
C ILE A 559 17.49 -30.76 -19.84
N LYS A 560 17.58 -30.62 -18.51
CA LYS A 560 17.71 -31.76 -17.60
C LYS A 560 16.30 -32.19 -17.21
N ASN A 561 15.96 -33.47 -17.40
CA ASN A 561 14.71 -34.02 -16.86
C ASN A 561 14.81 -33.99 -15.33
N SER A 562 13.93 -33.22 -14.68
CA SER A 562 13.94 -32.99 -13.24
C SER A 562 12.68 -33.48 -12.55
N SER A 563 11.97 -34.45 -13.14
CA SER A 563 10.77 -35.02 -12.51
C SER A 563 11.20 -35.92 -11.34
N PRO A 564 10.75 -35.67 -10.09
CA PRO A 564 11.19 -36.43 -8.92
C PRO A 564 10.72 -37.88 -8.86
N SER A 565 9.84 -38.31 -9.78
CA SER A 565 9.05 -39.55 -9.64
C SER A 565 9.40 -40.67 -10.61
N VAL A 566 10.54 -40.64 -11.30
CA VAL A 566 10.95 -41.74 -12.20
C VAL A 566 12.43 -42.00 -12.01
N SER A 567 12.77 -43.06 -11.28
CA SER A 567 14.13 -43.42 -10.85
C SER A 567 15.03 -43.95 -11.97
N ASP A 568 14.49 -44.32 -13.13
CA ASP A 568 15.26 -45.08 -14.13
C ASP A 568 14.93 -44.69 -15.57
N ARG A 569 15.58 -43.65 -16.12
CA ARG A 569 15.87 -43.56 -17.57
C ARG A 569 17.18 -42.80 -17.82
N GLN A 570 17.93 -43.28 -18.81
CA GLN A 570 19.13 -42.65 -19.38
C GLN A 570 18.94 -41.13 -19.54
N SER A 571 19.95 -40.36 -19.11
CA SER A 571 19.99 -38.91 -19.23
C SER A 571 20.04 -38.49 -20.70
N ASN A 572 18.90 -38.43 -21.37
CA ASN A 572 18.81 -37.82 -22.69
C ASN A 572 19.02 -36.31 -22.51
N ASN A 573 20.21 -35.82 -22.85
CA ASN A 573 20.57 -34.40 -22.89
C ASN A 573 19.80 -33.71 -24.04
N LEU A 574 18.49 -33.49 -23.85
CA LEU A 574 17.68 -32.74 -24.79
C LEU A 574 18.11 -31.27 -24.77
N SER A 575 18.11 -30.61 -25.93
CA SER A 575 18.44 -29.19 -26.04
C SER A 575 17.24 -28.43 -26.55
N GLU A 576 16.84 -27.36 -25.87
CA GLU A 576 15.78 -26.45 -26.32
C GLU A 576 16.35 -25.56 -27.45
N VAL A 577 15.62 -25.45 -28.56
CA VAL A 577 16.05 -24.79 -29.80
C VAL A 577 14.89 -23.95 -30.35
N ILE A 578 15.20 -22.77 -30.89
CA ILE A 578 14.29 -22.02 -31.76
C ILE A 578 14.68 -22.31 -33.20
N TYR A 579 13.80 -22.94 -33.97
CA TYR A 579 13.91 -23.06 -35.43
C TYR A 579 13.17 -21.91 -36.08
N PHE A 580 13.73 -21.34 -37.13
CA PHE A 580 13.07 -20.28 -37.85
C PHE A 580 13.37 -20.28 -39.35
N LYS A 581 12.36 -19.88 -40.12
CA LYS A 581 12.40 -19.67 -41.56
C LYS A 581 11.71 -18.33 -41.80
N ILE A 582 12.52 -17.29 -41.95
CA ILE A 582 12.08 -15.93 -42.29
C ILE A 582 12.60 -15.63 -43.69
N LYS A 583 11.74 -15.10 -44.56
CA LYS A 583 12.06 -14.80 -45.96
C LYS A 583 12.77 -13.47 -46.16
#